data_AF-A0A953DX78-F1
#
_entry.id   AF-A0A953DX78-F1
#
_cell.length_a   1.000
_cell.length_b   1.000
_cell.length_c   1.000
_cell.angle_alpha   90.00
_cell.angle_beta   90.00
_cell.angle_gamma   90.00
#
_symmetry.space_group_name_H-M   'P 1'
#
loop_
_entity.id
_entity.type
_entity.pdbx_description
1 polymer ?
#
loop_
_entity_poly.entity_id
_entity_poly.type
_entity_poly.pdbx_seq_one_letter_code
_entity_poly.pdbx_strand_id
1 'polypeptide(L)' 'MNASRFDRLVARYYPAVYSFASRFTDDHRQAVVLTREAFKSVRQQLGTHRRSETALAAILLCSVIRIGLAAA' A
#
# COMPACT_ATOMS: atom_id res chain seq x y z
N MET A 1 -2.79 -12.70 -8.68
CA MET A 1 -2.68 -13.07 -7.24
C MET A 1 -4.03 -13.63 -6.78
N ASN A 2 -4.08 -14.74 -6.05
CA ASN A 2 -5.36 -15.28 -5.57
C ASN A 2 -5.95 -14.34 -4.49
N ALA A 3 -7.28 -14.16 -4.50
CA ALA A 3 -8.00 -13.26 -3.59
C ALA A 3 -7.60 -13.47 -2.12
N SER A 4 -7.50 -14.73 -1.69
CA SER A 4 -7.11 -15.11 -0.32
C SER A 4 -5.72 -14.63 0.13
N ARG A 5 -4.75 -14.50 -0.79
CA ARG A 5 -3.40 -13.98 -0.46
C ARG A 5 -3.41 -12.45 -0.36
N PHE A 6 -4.20 -11.80 -1.20
CA PHE A 6 -4.37 -10.35 -1.17
C PHE A 6 -5.16 -9.91 0.08
N ASP A 7 -6.22 -10.63 0.44
CA ASP A 7 -7.00 -10.33 1.64
C ASP A 7 -6.16 -10.43 2.92
N ARG A 8 -5.25 -11.42 3.00
CA ARG A 8 -4.29 -11.53 4.11
C ARG A 8 -3.30 -10.36 4.14
N LEU A 9 -2.88 -9.86 2.98
CA LEU A 9 -2.01 -8.69 2.87
C LEU A 9 -2.75 -7.44 3.33
N VAL A 10 -3.98 -7.22 2.86
CA VAL A 10 -4.83 -6.11 3.31
C VAL A 10 -5.02 -6.18 4.82
N ALA A 11 -5.47 -7.31 5.38
CA ALA A 11 -5.70 -7.45 6.81
C ALA A 11 -4.44 -7.16 7.65
N ARG A 12 -3.26 -7.55 7.17
CA ARG A 12 -2.00 -7.34 7.88
C ARG A 12 -1.50 -5.90 7.84
N TYR A 13 -1.67 -5.21 6.71
CA TYR A 13 -1.06 -3.90 6.48
C TYR A 13 -2.03 -2.72 6.56
N TYR A 14 -3.35 -2.99 6.58
CA TYR A 14 -4.37 -1.94 6.66
C TYR A 14 -4.14 -0.97 7.83
N PRO A 15 -3.83 -1.40 9.07
CA PRO A 15 -3.62 -0.46 10.18
C PRO A 15 -2.45 0.50 9.94
N ALA A 16 -1.35 0.01 9.36
CA ALA A 16 -0.17 0.82 9.09
C ALA A 16 -0.40 1.82 7.95
N VAL A 17 -1.03 1.37 6.86
CA VAL A 17 -1.38 2.25 5.73
C VAL A 17 -2.43 3.28 6.14
N TYR A 18 -3.41 2.88 6.96
CA TYR A 18 -4.41 3.79 7.52
C TYR A 18 -3.79 4.83 8.45
N SER A 19 -2.92 4.41 9.39
CA SER A 19 -2.21 5.33 10.27
C SER A 19 -1.28 6.28 9.52
N PHE A 20 -0.76 5.87 8.36
CA PHE A 20 0.01 6.74 7.49
C PHE A 20 -0.92 7.75 6.80
N ALA A 21 -2.00 7.27 6.18
CA ALA A 21 -2.99 8.11 5.53
C ALA A 21 -3.60 9.16 6.49
N SER A 22 -3.88 8.78 7.74
CA SER A 22 -4.41 9.68 8.77
C SER A 22 -3.45 10.77 9.21
N ARG A 23 -2.16 10.69 8.85
CA ARG A 23 -1.19 11.77 9.09
C ARG A 23 -1.16 12.80 7.95
N PHE A 24 -1.75 12.47 6.79
CA PHE A 24 -1.88 13.37 5.65
C PHE A 24 -3.25 14.03 5.57
N THR A 25 -4.24 13.55 6.33
CA THR A 25 -5.58 14.12 6.36
C THR A 25 -6.16 14.06 7.76
N ASP A 26 -6.70 15.20 8.21
CA ASP A 26 -7.45 15.31 9.47
C ASP A 26 -8.86 14.69 9.37
N ASP A 27 -9.32 14.34 8.16
CA ASP A 27 -10.61 13.70 7.93
C ASP A 27 -10.46 12.18 7.85
N HIS A 28 -10.98 11.49 8.87
CA HIS A 28 -10.97 10.02 8.94
C HIS A 28 -11.63 9.35 7.74
N ARG A 29 -12.64 9.96 7.12
CA ARG A 29 -13.29 9.41 5.92
C ARG A 29 -12.32 9.45 4.73
N GLN A 30 -11.55 10.52 4.60
CA GLN A 30 -10.54 10.64 3.55
C GLN A 30 -9.39 9.67 3.76
N ALA A 31 -8.97 9.42 5.01
CA ALA A 31 -7.92 8.44 5.31
C ALA A 31 -8.34 7.00 4.91
N VAL A 32 -9.61 6.64 5.13
CA VAL A 32 -10.15 5.34 4.70
C VAL A 32 -10.17 5.23 3.17
N VAL A 33 -10.58 6.29 2.47
CA VAL A 33 -10.63 6.32 0.99
C VAL A 33 -9.22 6.18 0.40
N LEU A 34 -8.25 6.95 0.90
CA LEU A 34 -6.85 6.88 0.49
C LEU A 34 -6.25 5.48 0.69
N THR A 35 -6.51 4.87 1.86
CA THR A 35 -6.06 3.51 2.17
C THR A 35 -6.66 2.49 1.20
N ARG A 36 -7.96 2.60 0.90
CA ARG A 36 -8.66 1.69 -0.03
C ARG A 36 -8.16 1.84 -1.46
N GLU A 37 -7.95 3.05 -1.94
CA GLU A 37 -7.44 3.30 -3.29
C GLU A 37 -5.99 2.83 -3.44
N ALA A 38 -5.15 2.97 -2.40
CA ALA A 38 -3.79 2.43 -2.41
C ALA A 38 -3.77 0.90 -2.60
N PHE A 39 -4.58 0.16 -1.83
CA PHE A 39 -4.68 -1.29 -1.98
C PHE A 39 -5.30 -1.70 -3.32
N LYS A 40 -6.29 -0.97 -3.81
CA LYS A 40 -6.92 -1.22 -5.13
C LYS A 40 -5.91 -1.05 -6.27
N SER A 41 -5.06 -0.03 -6.22
CA SER A 41 -3.98 0.18 -7.18
C SER A 41 -2.98 -0.98 -7.19
N VAL A 42 -2.54 -1.43 -6.00
CA VAL A 42 -1.67 -2.61 -5.83
C VAL A 42 -2.33 -3.88 -6.40
N ARG A 43 -3.63 -4.06 -6.18
CA ARG A 43 -4.36 -5.23 -6.72
C ARG A 43 -4.43 -5.22 -8.24
N GLN A 44 -4.70 -4.05 -8.84
CA GLN A 44 -4.77 -3.88 -10.29
C GLN A 44 -3.42 -4.15 -10.95
N GLN A 45 -2.35 -3.53 -10.45
CA GLN A 45 -1.01 -3.76 -10.96
C GLN A 45 -0.57 -5.24 -10.85
N LEU A 46 -0.94 -5.95 -9.76
CA LEU A 46 -0.63 -7.37 -9.55
C LEU A 46 -1.43 -8.32 -10.46
N GLY A 47 -2.53 -7.85 -11.05
CA GLY A 47 -3.34 -8.59 -12.00
C GLY A 47 -2.83 -8.49 -13.44
N THR A 48 -2.22 -7.36 -13.80
CA THR A 48 -1.91 -7.02 -15.20
C THR A 48 -0.53 -7.52 -15.68
N HIS A 49 0.47 -7.68 -14.80
CA HIS A 49 1.82 -8.15 -15.20
C HIS A 49 2.14 -9.58 -14.69
N ARG A 50 2.44 -10.51 -15.61
CA ARG A 50 2.71 -11.95 -15.32
C ARG A 50 4.12 -12.28 -14.75
N ARG A 51 4.80 -11.30 -14.15
CA ARG A 51 5.85 -11.41 -13.09
C ARG A 51 5.99 -9.97 -12.57
N SER A 52 5.22 -9.62 -11.54
CA SER A 52 4.61 -8.29 -11.63
C SER A 52 5.49 -7.11 -11.21
N GLU A 53 5.46 -6.10 -12.05
CA GLU A 53 6.02 -4.75 -11.88
C GLU A 53 5.54 -4.06 -10.59
N THR A 54 4.42 -4.52 -10.05
CA THR A 54 3.87 -4.15 -8.73
C THR A 54 4.68 -4.66 -7.56
N ALA A 55 5.26 -5.86 -7.68
CA ALA A 55 6.14 -6.39 -6.65
C ALA A 55 7.45 -5.58 -6.64
N LEU A 56 7.91 -5.13 -7.81
CA LEU A 56 9.08 -4.26 -7.93
C LEU A 56 8.79 -2.82 -7.45
N ALA A 57 7.64 -2.23 -7.77
CA ALA A 57 7.25 -0.91 -7.30
C ALA A 57 6.96 -0.88 -5.77
N ALA A 58 6.40 -1.95 -5.21
CA ALA A 58 6.24 -2.10 -3.75
C ALA A 58 7.59 -2.23 -3.02
N ILE A 59 8.58 -2.89 -3.63
CA ILE A 59 9.97 -2.96 -3.12
C ILE A 59 10.65 -1.58 -3.22
N LEU A 60 10.42 -0.82 -4.31
CA LEU A 60 10.95 0.54 -4.46
C LEU A 60 10.35 1.52 -3.44
N LEU A 61 9.03 1.54 -3.25
CA LEU A 61 8.36 2.41 -2.27
C LEU A 61 8.74 2.07 -0.83
N CYS A 62 8.92 0.78 -0.48
CA CYS A 62 9.44 0.40 0.84
C CYS A 62 10.88 0.87 1.07
N SER A 63 11.74 0.83 0.05
CA SER A 63 13.14 1.30 0.17
C SER A 63 13.25 2.82 0.24
N VAL A 64 12.44 3.58 -0.50
CA VAL A 64 12.41 5.06 -0.43
C VAL A 64 11.95 5.53 0.97
N ILE A 65 10.93 4.88 1.55
CA ILE A 65 10.50 5.16 2.93
C ILE A 65 11.64 4.87 3.93
N ARG A 66 12.41 3.79 3.73
CA ARG A 66 13.50 3.39 4.64
C ARG A 66 14.74 4.31 4.55
N ILE A 67 15.07 4.82 3.37
CA ILE A 67 16.18 5.78 3.18
C ILE A 67 15.77 7.18 3.65
N GLY A 68 14.54 7.62 3.36
CA GLY A 68 14.01 8.90 3.85
C GLY A 68 13.90 8.99 5.38
N LEU A 69 13.70 7.85 6.06
CA LEU A 69 13.73 7.73 7.52
C LEU A 69 15.17 7.81 8.11
N ALA A 70 16.20 7.52 7.32
CA ALA A 70 17.62 7.53 7.76
C ALA A 70 18.35 8.84 7.44
N ALA A 71 17.77 9.67 6.56
CA ALA A 71 18.29 10.98 6.19
C ALA A 71 17.59 12.15 6.94
N ALA A 72 16.55 11.85 7.73
CA ALA A 72 15.94 12.74 8.71
C ALA A 72 16.59 12.55 10.08
#